data_AF-A0A1B6CDU9-F1
#
_entry.id   AF-A0A1B6CDU9-F1
#
_cell.length_a   1.000
_cell.length_b   1.000
_cell.length_c   1.000
_cell.angle_alpha   90.00
_cell.angle_beta   90.00
_cell.angle_gamma   90.00
#
_symmetry.space_group_name_H-M   'P 1'
#
loop_
_entity.id
_entity.type
_entity.pdbx_description
1 polymer ?
#
loop_
_entity_poly.entity_id
_entity_poly.type
_entity_poly.pdbx_seq_one_letter_code
_entity_poly.pdbx_strand_id
1 'polypeptide(L)'
;GHRGLLPASDQQTFQMFIPNQLRLFYNKLVPHQNLSNKLPASVSAAFRMKMEKFGNNVDSDQTGNAYNNMNKFLAAFLEHALKDLDYEVRDKLFVEALFDIEFSDSPGRGVLYVDNGHSFDKVLFYGNELTLASFNLVLFCFVQILSSDVLLASIVTAFVSKFVSIVRKFGGRKNLSKKSLIDERFLV
;
A
#
# COMPACT_ATOMS: atom_id res chain seq x y z
N GLY A 1 20.50 -20.35 -6.85
CA GLY A 1 19.15 -20.48 -6.28
C GLY A 1 18.37 -19.25 -6.65
N HIS A 2 17.23 -19.41 -7.32
CA HIS A 2 16.34 -18.29 -7.62
C HIS A 2 15.78 -17.76 -6.29
N ARG A 3 15.79 -16.44 -6.12
CA ARG A 3 15.25 -15.75 -4.94
C ARG A 3 13.85 -15.25 -5.32
N GLY A 4 12.84 -15.58 -4.54
CA GLY A 4 11.47 -15.14 -4.81
C GLY A 4 10.43 -16.01 -4.14
N LEU A 5 9.17 -15.59 -4.26
CA LEU A 5 8.00 -16.34 -3.74
C LEU A 5 7.63 -17.53 -4.63
N LEU A 6 7.92 -17.44 -5.93
CA LEU A 6 7.64 -18.49 -6.90
C LEU A 6 8.91 -19.32 -7.16
N PRO A 7 8.84 -20.65 -7.10
CA PRO A 7 9.97 -21.49 -7.47
C PRO A 7 10.28 -21.32 -8.96
N ALA A 8 11.58 -21.23 -9.29
CA ALA A 8 12.08 -21.12 -10.67
C ALA A 8 11.55 -19.89 -11.48
N SER A 9 11.17 -18.82 -10.80
CA SER A 9 10.82 -17.54 -11.41
C SER A 9 11.75 -16.43 -10.93
N ASP A 10 12.03 -15.46 -11.81
CA ASP A 10 12.78 -14.24 -11.48
C ASP A 10 11.84 -13.09 -11.06
N GLN A 11 10.53 -13.36 -10.92
CA GLN A 11 9.55 -12.37 -10.52
C GLN A 11 9.70 -11.97 -9.05
N GLN A 12 9.86 -10.67 -8.81
CA GLN A 12 10.05 -10.11 -7.47
C GLN A 12 8.99 -9.08 -7.08
N THR A 13 8.19 -8.62 -8.03
CA THR A 13 7.17 -7.60 -7.84
C THR A 13 5.77 -8.22 -7.86
N PHE A 14 4.99 -7.89 -6.84
CA PHE A 14 3.63 -8.38 -6.66
C PHE A 14 2.73 -7.25 -6.18
N GLN A 15 1.50 -7.20 -6.71
CA GLN A 15 0.42 -6.43 -6.11
C GLN A 15 -0.31 -7.31 -5.10
N MET A 16 -0.53 -6.80 -3.89
CA MET A 16 -1.09 -7.61 -2.80
C MET A 16 -2.50 -7.15 -2.43
N PHE A 17 -3.44 -8.09 -2.42
CA PHE A 17 -4.70 -7.98 -1.71
C PHE A 17 -4.56 -8.68 -0.36
N ILE A 18 -4.55 -7.90 0.72
CA ILE A 18 -4.27 -8.40 2.07
C ILE A 18 -5.58 -8.64 2.85
N PRO A 19 -5.71 -9.77 3.57
CA PRO A 19 -6.85 -9.99 4.44
C PRO A 19 -6.83 -9.04 5.64
N ASN A 20 -8.02 -8.61 6.09
CA ASN A 20 -8.18 -7.68 7.21
C ASN A 20 -7.47 -8.14 8.50
N GLN A 21 -7.31 -9.45 8.68
CA GLN A 21 -6.62 -10.04 9.83
C GLN A 21 -5.14 -9.65 9.90
N LEU A 22 -4.45 -9.52 8.75
CA LEU A 22 -3.04 -9.09 8.71
C LEU A 22 -2.91 -7.66 9.23
N ARG A 23 -3.85 -6.79 8.81
CA ARG A 23 -3.89 -5.39 9.24
C ARG A 23 -4.10 -5.26 10.75
N LEU A 24 -4.97 -6.08 11.33
CA LEU A 24 -5.16 -6.11 12.78
C LEU A 24 -3.87 -6.49 13.51
N PHE A 25 -3.12 -7.44 12.97
CA PHE A 25 -1.86 -7.83 13.56
C PHE A 25 -0.76 -6.79 13.40
N TYR A 26 -0.64 -6.20 12.21
CA TYR A 26 0.28 -5.09 11.95
C TYR A 26 0.08 -3.96 12.96
N ASN A 27 -1.17 -3.54 13.19
CA ASN A 27 -1.48 -2.49 14.15
C ASN A 27 -1.08 -2.86 15.59
N LYS A 28 -1.12 -4.14 15.97
CA LYS A 28 -0.72 -4.61 17.31
C LYS A 28 0.80 -4.60 17.51
N LEU A 29 1.57 -4.87 16.46
CA LEU A 29 3.04 -4.90 16.53
C LEU A 29 3.70 -3.53 16.40
N VAL A 30 3.01 -2.53 15.84
CA VAL A 30 3.56 -1.18 15.70
C VAL A 30 3.54 -0.47 17.07
N PRO A 31 4.72 -0.09 17.62
CA PRO A 31 4.85 0.34 19.02
C PRO A 31 4.17 1.68 19.35
N HIS A 32 3.73 2.43 18.34
CA HIS A 32 3.14 3.76 18.51
C HIS A 32 1.60 3.76 18.47
N GLN A 33 0.95 2.60 18.28
CA GLN A 33 -0.52 2.49 18.25
C GLN A 33 -1.01 1.54 19.35
N ASN A 34 -0.96 2.03 20.59
CA ASN A 34 -1.68 1.45 21.73
C ASN A 34 -3.21 1.65 21.57
N LEU A 35 -3.83 1.10 20.52
CA LEU A 35 -5.27 1.11 20.35
C LEU A 35 -5.85 -0.24 20.81
N SER A 36 -6.34 -0.25 22.04
CA SER A 36 -7.23 -1.25 22.67
C SER A 36 -6.92 -2.73 22.37
N ASN A 37 -6.29 -3.37 23.33
CA ASN A 37 -5.75 -4.74 23.39
C ASN A 37 -6.70 -5.94 23.19
N LYS A 38 -7.72 -5.91 22.31
CA LYS A 38 -8.53 -7.12 22.03
C LYS A 38 -8.64 -7.41 20.53
N LEU A 39 -7.96 -8.50 20.12
CA LEU A 39 -8.20 -9.15 18.84
C LEU A 39 -9.70 -9.49 18.74
N PRO A 40 -10.37 -9.17 17.62
CA PRO A 40 -11.78 -9.49 17.45
C PRO A 40 -12.01 -11.01 17.55
N ALA A 41 -13.19 -11.40 18.04
CA ALA A 41 -13.55 -12.81 18.25
C ALA A 41 -13.58 -13.65 16.95
N SER A 42 -13.54 -13.00 15.79
CA SER A 42 -13.43 -13.64 14.46
C SER A 42 -12.05 -14.27 14.19
N VAL A 43 -11.06 -14.03 15.06
CA VAL A 43 -9.71 -14.56 14.92
C VAL A 43 -9.59 -15.87 15.69
N SER A 44 -9.00 -16.89 15.06
CA SER A 44 -8.87 -18.23 15.64
C SER A 44 -8.14 -18.21 17.00
N ALA A 45 -8.50 -19.12 17.90
CA ALA A 45 -7.82 -19.25 19.19
C ALA A 45 -6.32 -19.61 19.05
N ALA A 46 -5.99 -20.40 18.02
CA ALA A 46 -4.62 -20.76 17.69
C ALA A 46 -3.79 -19.52 17.25
N PHE A 47 -4.36 -18.67 16.41
CA PHE A 47 -3.74 -17.42 16.01
C PHE A 47 -3.54 -16.49 17.20
N ARG A 48 -4.55 -16.35 18.09
CA ARG A 48 -4.44 -15.54 19.30
C ARG A 48 -3.29 -15.98 20.21
N MET A 49 -3.15 -17.28 20.46
CA MET A 49 -2.03 -17.81 21.27
C MET A 49 -0.67 -17.58 20.60
N LYS A 50 -0.57 -17.76 19.27
CA LYS A 50 0.67 -17.46 18.53
C LYS A 50 1.03 -15.97 18.63
N MET A 51 0.03 -15.08 18.67
CA MET A 51 0.20 -13.63 18.81
C MET A 51 0.58 -13.17 20.21
N GLU A 52 0.19 -13.87 21.27
CA GLU A 52 0.69 -13.59 22.63
C GLU A 52 2.18 -13.91 22.75
N LYS A 53 2.64 -14.96 22.05
CA LYS A 53 4.07 -15.31 21.99
C LYS A 53 4.94 -14.24 21.32
N PHE A 54 4.42 -13.55 20.31
CA PHE A 54 5.12 -12.39 19.69
C PHE A 54 5.10 -11.13 20.58
N GLY A 55 4.14 -11.01 21.50
CA GLY A 55 3.94 -9.84 22.36
C GLY A 55 4.59 -9.91 23.74
N ASN A 56 5.02 -11.08 24.22
CA ASN A 56 5.54 -11.25 25.59
C ASN A 56 7.03 -10.94 25.80
N ASN A 57 7.78 -10.54 24.76
CA ASN A 57 9.18 -10.11 24.87
C ASN A 57 9.31 -8.57 24.85
N VAL A 58 8.64 -7.88 25.77
CA VAL A 58 8.68 -6.42 25.88
C VAL A 58 9.44 -6.04 27.15
N ASP A 59 10.75 -6.23 27.11
CA ASP A 59 11.69 -5.60 28.04
C ASP A 59 12.44 -4.47 27.30
N SER A 60 12.29 -3.26 27.87
CA SER A 60 13.07 -2.00 27.78
C SER A 60 13.73 -1.46 26.49
N ASP A 61 13.77 -2.15 25.35
CA ASP A 61 14.28 -1.61 24.07
C ASP A 61 13.16 -1.57 23.01
N GLN A 62 12.20 -0.67 23.23
CA GLN A 62 10.87 -0.67 22.61
C GLN A 62 10.86 -0.56 21.08
N THR A 63 11.85 0.11 20.48
CA THR A 63 11.91 0.34 19.03
C THR A 63 12.62 -0.80 18.28
N GLY A 64 13.78 -1.26 18.77
CA GLY A 64 14.56 -2.32 18.13
C GLY A 64 13.87 -3.68 18.16
N ASN A 65 13.19 -3.99 19.26
CA ASN A 65 12.46 -5.25 19.42
C ASN A 65 11.19 -5.31 18.55
N ALA A 66 10.53 -4.16 18.33
CA ALA A 66 9.38 -4.09 17.43
C ALA A 66 9.74 -4.36 15.97
N TYR A 67 10.87 -3.81 15.49
CA TYR A 67 11.37 -4.12 14.15
C TYR A 67 11.68 -5.60 13.97
N ASN A 68 12.35 -6.21 14.94
CA ASN A 68 12.67 -7.64 14.91
C ASN A 68 11.42 -8.52 14.94
N ASN A 69 10.42 -8.17 15.75
CA ASN A 69 9.15 -8.89 15.81
C ASN A 69 8.35 -8.74 14.51
N MET A 70 8.33 -7.54 13.91
CA MET A 70 7.71 -7.31 12.61
C MET A 70 8.40 -8.12 11.52
N ASN A 71 9.73 -8.15 11.49
CA ASN A 71 10.47 -8.90 10.48
C ASN A 71 10.21 -10.41 10.60
N LYS A 72 10.24 -10.97 11.81
CA LYS A 72 9.88 -12.38 12.06
C LYS A 72 8.45 -12.71 11.64
N PHE A 73 7.51 -11.80 11.89
CA PHE A 73 6.13 -11.97 11.44
C PHE A 73 6.01 -11.98 9.92
N LEU A 74 6.58 -10.98 9.24
CA LEU A 74 6.52 -10.87 7.79
C LEU A 74 7.20 -12.07 7.12
N ALA A 75 8.34 -12.53 7.65
CA ALA A 75 8.98 -13.77 7.20
C ALA A 75 8.04 -14.98 7.38
N ALA A 76 7.44 -15.15 8.55
CA ALA A 76 6.49 -16.24 8.81
C ALA A 76 5.22 -16.16 7.95
N PHE A 77 4.78 -14.96 7.57
CA PHE A 77 3.68 -14.76 6.63
C PHE A 77 4.09 -15.20 5.22
N LEU A 78 5.23 -14.74 4.72
CA LEU A 78 5.72 -15.09 3.38
C LEU A 78 6.06 -16.57 3.22
N GLU A 79 6.46 -17.25 4.31
CA GLU A 79 6.73 -18.70 4.36
C GLU A 79 5.48 -19.59 4.54
N HIS A 80 4.26 -19.04 4.45
CA HIS A 80 3.00 -19.78 4.67
C HIS A 80 2.92 -20.44 6.07
N ALA A 81 3.70 -19.97 7.04
CA ALA A 81 3.77 -20.56 8.39
C ALA A 81 2.55 -20.20 9.27
N LEU A 82 1.67 -19.33 8.78
CA LEU A 82 0.44 -18.87 9.43
C LEU A 82 -0.77 -19.34 8.63
N LYS A 83 -1.27 -20.55 8.93
CA LYS A 83 -2.41 -21.16 8.21
C LYS A 83 -3.69 -20.32 8.20
N ASP A 84 -3.90 -19.53 9.24
CA ASP A 84 -5.06 -18.62 9.34
C ASP A 84 -4.89 -17.34 8.52
N LEU A 85 -3.66 -17.05 8.06
CA LEU A 85 -3.28 -15.85 7.31
C LEU A 85 -2.55 -16.24 6.04
N ASP A 86 -3.19 -17.12 5.27
CA ASP A 86 -2.60 -17.69 4.06
C ASP A 86 -2.83 -16.81 2.83
N TYR A 87 -1.98 -16.97 1.82
CA TYR A 87 -2.10 -16.27 0.55
C TYR A 87 -1.84 -17.16 -0.65
N GLU A 88 -2.50 -16.84 -1.76
CA GLU A 88 -2.24 -17.44 -3.07
C GLU A 88 -1.49 -16.48 -3.99
N VAL A 89 -0.65 -17.02 -4.87
CA VAL A 89 0.00 -16.25 -5.93
C VAL A 89 -0.69 -16.59 -7.24
N ARG A 90 -1.25 -15.58 -7.92
CA ARG A 90 -1.94 -15.77 -9.21
C ARG A 90 -1.76 -14.57 -10.14
N ASP A 91 -2.07 -14.74 -11.41
CA ASP A 91 -2.11 -13.63 -12.36
C ASP A 91 -3.47 -12.91 -12.28
N LYS A 92 -3.49 -11.61 -12.62
CA LYS A 92 -4.76 -10.87 -12.80
C LYS A 92 -5.48 -11.41 -14.03
N LEU A 93 -6.78 -11.66 -13.91
CA LEU A 93 -7.62 -11.92 -15.07
C LEU A 93 -7.67 -10.67 -15.96
N PHE A 94 -7.91 -10.86 -17.26
CA PHE A 94 -8.04 -9.74 -18.20
C PHE A 94 -9.05 -8.69 -17.73
N VAL A 95 -10.20 -9.12 -17.19
CA VAL A 95 -11.23 -8.23 -16.66
C VAL A 95 -10.80 -7.51 -15.38
N GLU A 96 -10.04 -8.17 -14.50
CA GLU A 96 -9.44 -7.55 -13.31
C GLU A 96 -8.43 -6.48 -13.70
N ALA A 97 -7.60 -6.77 -14.70
CA ALA A 97 -6.60 -5.85 -15.22
C ALA A 97 -7.23 -4.67 -15.98
N LEU A 98 -8.33 -4.89 -16.71
CA LEU A 98 -9.00 -3.85 -17.49
C LEU A 98 -9.72 -2.82 -16.61
N PHE A 99 -10.41 -3.29 -15.57
CA PHE A 99 -11.17 -2.42 -14.66
C PHE A 99 -10.38 -1.98 -13.42
N ASP A 100 -9.16 -2.49 -13.25
CA ASP A 100 -8.33 -2.28 -12.05
C ASP A 100 -9.09 -2.64 -10.76
N ILE A 101 -9.76 -3.79 -10.79
CA ILE A 101 -10.53 -4.36 -9.67
C ILE A 101 -9.95 -5.70 -9.27
N GLU A 102 -9.94 -6.01 -7.97
CA GLU A 102 -9.59 -7.32 -7.46
C GLU A 102 -10.85 -8.16 -7.20
N PHE A 103 -10.96 -9.34 -7.84
CA PHE A 103 -11.94 -10.34 -7.40
C PHE A 103 -11.30 -11.22 -6.32
N SER A 104 -11.99 -11.41 -5.20
CA SER A 104 -11.56 -12.35 -4.18
C SER A 104 -12.53 -13.53 -4.19
N ASP A 105 -12.06 -14.67 -4.71
CA ASP A 105 -12.86 -15.90 -4.79
C ASP A 105 -12.88 -16.66 -3.44
N SER A 106 -11.91 -16.38 -2.56
CA SER A 106 -11.79 -16.99 -1.23
C SER A 106 -11.85 -15.95 -0.11
N PRO A 107 -12.97 -15.83 0.64
CA PRO A 107 -13.05 -14.91 1.76
C PRO A 107 -12.03 -15.29 2.85
N GLY A 108 -11.11 -14.37 3.15
CA GLY A 108 -10.14 -14.50 4.24
C GLY A 108 -8.73 -14.90 3.83
N ARG A 109 -8.47 -15.23 2.55
CA ARG A 109 -7.10 -15.44 2.03
C ARG A 109 -6.60 -14.18 1.33
N GLY A 110 -5.30 -13.93 1.46
CA GLY A 110 -4.63 -12.91 0.66
C GLY A 110 -4.41 -13.38 -0.77
N VAL A 111 -4.28 -12.44 -1.69
CA VAL A 111 -3.91 -12.73 -3.09
C VAL A 111 -2.71 -11.86 -3.44
N LEU A 112 -1.64 -12.48 -3.92
CA LEU A 112 -0.49 -11.79 -4.50
C LEU A 112 -0.56 -11.93 -6.02
N TYR A 113 -0.93 -10.84 -6.67
CA TYR A 113 -0.93 -10.74 -8.11
C TYR A 113 0.48 -10.54 -8.62
N VAL A 114 0.90 -11.34 -9.60
CA VAL A 114 2.15 -11.13 -10.32
C VAL A 114 2.11 -9.77 -11.02
N ASP A 115 3.08 -8.91 -10.73
CA ASP A 115 3.21 -7.59 -11.36
C ASP A 115 4.51 -7.51 -12.14
N ASN A 116 4.45 -7.14 -13.42
CA ASN A 116 5.61 -7.02 -14.32
C ASN A 116 6.50 -5.79 -14.03
N GLY A 117 6.54 -5.30 -12.78
CA GLY A 117 7.35 -4.17 -12.36
C GLY A 117 6.78 -2.80 -12.69
N HIS A 118 5.56 -2.72 -13.25
CA HIS A 118 4.97 -1.46 -13.73
C HIS A 118 4.02 -0.79 -12.72
N SER A 119 3.71 -1.43 -11.58
CA SER A 119 2.85 -0.79 -10.58
C SER A 119 3.45 0.49 -10.00
N PHE A 120 4.77 0.54 -9.86
CA PHE A 120 5.47 1.70 -9.34
C PHE A 120 5.42 2.88 -10.31
N ASP A 121 5.40 2.63 -11.62
CA ASP A 121 5.31 3.66 -12.67
C ASP A 121 3.99 4.43 -12.56
N LYS A 122 2.89 3.77 -12.18
CA LYS A 122 1.58 4.41 -11.99
C LYS A 122 1.54 5.40 -10.81
N VAL A 123 2.42 5.23 -9.82
CA VAL A 123 2.44 6.08 -8.62
C VAL A 123 3.31 7.32 -8.81
N LEU A 124 4.29 7.24 -9.70
CA LEU A 124 5.16 8.35 -10.05
C LEU A 124 4.48 9.23 -11.12
N PHE A 125 4.73 10.53 -11.04
CA PHE A 125 4.39 11.42 -12.16
C PHE A 125 5.32 11.23 -13.35
N TYR A 126 6.52 10.69 -13.09
CA TYR A 126 7.45 10.32 -14.13
C TYR A 126 6.86 9.18 -14.95
N GLY A 127 6.71 9.39 -16.27
CA GLY A 127 6.02 8.47 -17.18
C GLY A 127 4.53 8.76 -17.38
N ASN A 128 3.88 9.57 -16.52
CA ASN A 128 2.47 9.98 -16.65
C ASN A 128 2.31 11.43 -17.12
N GLU A 129 3.35 12.03 -17.70
CA GLU A 129 3.37 13.42 -18.13
C GLU A 129 2.29 13.71 -19.17
N LEU A 130 2.08 12.78 -20.11
CA LEU A 130 1.04 12.90 -21.13
C LEU A 130 -0.37 12.87 -20.51
N THR A 131 -0.60 12.00 -19.54
CA THR A 131 -1.87 11.93 -18.81
C THR A 131 -2.14 13.24 -18.08
N LEU A 132 -1.14 13.81 -17.40
CA LEU A 132 -1.26 15.10 -16.72
C LEU A 132 -1.47 16.25 -17.73
N ALA A 133 -0.81 16.21 -18.88
CA ALA A 133 -1.01 17.19 -19.95
C ALA A 133 -2.43 17.11 -20.52
N SER A 134 -2.94 15.91 -20.78
CA SER A 134 -4.31 15.69 -21.27
C SER A 134 -5.35 16.17 -20.25
N PHE A 135 -5.14 15.93 -18.96
CA PHE A 135 -5.99 16.45 -17.89
C PHE A 135 -6.01 17.98 -17.88
N ASN A 136 -4.85 18.64 -17.95
CA ASN A 136 -4.78 20.11 -17.98
C ASN A 136 -5.44 20.68 -19.26
N LEU A 137 -5.29 20.00 -20.40
CA LEU A 137 -5.91 20.42 -21.66
C LEU A 137 -7.44 20.31 -21.58
N VAL A 138 -7.97 19.17 -21.11
CA VAL A 138 -9.41 18.97 -20.95
C VAL A 138 -10.00 19.95 -19.93
N LEU A 139 -9.31 20.19 -18.82
CA LEU A 139 -9.70 21.18 -17.82
C LEU A 139 -9.74 22.59 -18.42
N PHE A 140 -8.71 22.96 -19.19
CA PHE A 140 -8.65 24.24 -19.87
C PHE A 140 -9.80 24.41 -20.86
N CYS A 141 -10.06 23.40 -21.71
CA CYS A 141 -11.19 23.41 -22.64
C CYS A 141 -12.54 23.51 -21.90
N PHE A 142 -12.70 22.80 -20.79
CA PHE A 142 -13.91 22.84 -19.99
C PHE A 142 -14.17 24.23 -19.42
N VAL A 143 -13.15 24.87 -18.81
CA VAL A 143 -13.28 26.24 -18.27
C VAL A 143 -13.45 27.27 -19.38
N GLN A 144 -12.80 27.08 -20.53
CA GLN A 144 -12.97 27.93 -21.71
C GLN A 144 -14.43 27.92 -22.21
N ILE A 145 -15.07 26.75 -22.27
CA ILE A 145 -16.47 26.62 -22.68
C ILE A 145 -17.39 27.29 -21.65
N LEU A 146 -17.10 27.16 -20.36
CA LEU A 146 -17.92 27.73 -19.29
C LEU A 146 -17.84 29.27 -19.23
N SER A 147 -16.63 29.81 -19.30
CA SER A 147 -16.36 31.23 -19.05
C SER A 147 -16.31 32.06 -20.32
N SER A 148 -16.18 31.44 -21.50
CA SER A 148 -15.99 32.09 -22.80
C SER A 148 -14.80 33.08 -22.87
N ASP A 149 -13.91 33.05 -21.87
CA ASP A 149 -12.74 33.91 -21.73
C ASP A 149 -11.47 33.07 -21.56
N VAL A 150 -10.54 33.26 -22.50
CA VAL A 150 -9.25 32.56 -22.60
C VAL A 150 -8.31 32.91 -21.46
N LEU A 151 -8.33 34.17 -20.99
CA LEU A 151 -7.46 34.61 -19.90
C LEU A 151 -7.90 33.96 -18.58
N LEU A 152 -9.21 33.98 -18.31
CA LEU A 152 -9.76 33.36 -17.10
C LEU A 152 -9.53 31.84 -17.10
N ALA A 153 -9.74 31.17 -18.23
CA ALA A 153 -9.50 29.73 -18.38
C ALA A 153 -8.03 29.37 -18.10
N SER A 154 -7.09 30.18 -18.60
CA SER A 154 -5.65 29.98 -18.37
C SER A 154 -5.27 30.11 -16.90
N ILE A 155 -5.77 31.15 -16.22
CA ILE A 155 -5.49 31.41 -14.80
C ILE A 155 -6.05 30.28 -13.93
N VAL A 156 -7.31 29.88 -14.16
CA VAL A 156 -7.96 28.82 -13.39
C VAL A 156 -7.24 27.48 -13.58
N THR A 157 -6.89 27.12 -14.81
CA THR A 157 -6.17 25.87 -15.11
C THR A 157 -4.79 25.86 -14.43
N ALA A 158 -4.06 26.98 -14.50
CA ALA A 158 -2.76 27.11 -13.82
C ALA A 158 -2.89 26.99 -12.30
N PHE A 159 -3.92 27.60 -11.71
CA PHE A 159 -4.20 27.51 -10.28
C PHE A 159 -4.50 26.07 -9.85
N VAL A 160 -5.38 25.36 -10.57
CA VAL A 160 -5.71 23.95 -10.28
C VAL A 160 -4.48 23.06 -10.42
N SER A 161 -3.67 23.25 -11.47
CA SER A 161 -2.43 22.49 -11.67
C SER A 161 -1.44 22.69 -10.52
N LYS A 162 -1.27 23.93 -10.05
CA LYS A 162 -0.45 24.24 -8.88
C LYS A 162 -1.01 23.62 -7.60
N PHE A 163 -2.33 23.71 -7.40
CA PHE A 163 -3.00 23.12 -6.25
C PHE A 163 -2.79 21.60 -6.19
N VAL A 164 -3.00 20.88 -7.29
CA VAL A 164 -2.75 19.43 -7.39
C VAL A 164 -1.30 19.10 -7.07
N SER A 165 -0.34 19.89 -7.57
CA SER A 165 1.07 19.71 -7.24
C SER A 165 1.36 19.89 -5.75
N ILE A 166 0.71 20.82 -5.07
CA ILE A 166 0.89 21.06 -3.63
C ILE A 166 0.32 19.90 -2.83
N VAL A 167 -0.92 19.51 -3.13
CA VAL A 167 -1.60 18.38 -2.46
C VAL A 167 -0.77 17.11 -2.58
N ARG A 168 -0.22 16.82 -3.77
CA ARG A 168 0.60 15.63 -3.95
C ARG A 168 1.93 15.70 -3.20
N LYS A 169 2.64 16.84 -3.22
CA LYS A 169 3.89 16.99 -2.47
C LYS A 169 3.66 16.79 -0.97
N PHE A 170 2.63 17.44 -0.43
CA PHE A 170 2.29 17.36 0.98
C PHE A 170 1.80 15.97 1.38
N GLY A 171 0.87 15.40 0.60
CA GLY A 171 0.34 14.06 0.82
C GLY A 171 1.40 12.97 0.68
N GLY A 172 2.27 13.09 -0.32
CA GLY A 172 3.40 12.19 -0.56
C GLY A 172 4.37 12.18 0.60
N ARG A 173 4.83 13.35 1.07
CA ARG A 173 5.79 13.46 2.17
C ARG A 173 5.22 12.93 3.49
N LYS A 174 3.97 13.28 3.80
CA LYS A 174 3.27 12.80 5.00
C LYS A 174 3.02 11.29 4.96
N ASN A 175 2.64 10.75 3.80
CA ASN A 175 2.42 9.31 3.63
C ASN A 175 3.74 8.54 3.72
N LEU A 176 4.81 9.06 3.10
CA LEU A 176 6.12 8.45 3.12
C LEU A 176 6.67 8.41 4.56
N SER A 177 6.68 9.54 5.28
CA SER A 177 7.16 9.59 6.67
C SER A 177 6.39 8.65 7.59
N LYS A 178 5.05 8.66 7.50
CA LYS A 178 4.21 7.79 8.33
C LYS A 178 4.46 6.30 8.07
N LYS A 179 4.74 5.91 6.82
CA LYS A 179 4.93 4.50 6.44
C LYS A 179 6.37 4.02 6.59
N SER A 180 7.36 4.89 6.38
CA SER A 180 8.77 4.54 6.55
C SER A 180 9.27 4.71 7.98
N LEU A 181 8.47 5.32 8.88
CA LEU A 181 8.88 5.70 10.24
C LEU A 181 10.14 6.62 10.24
N ILE A 182 10.40 7.30 9.13
CA ILE A 182 11.45 8.30 8.99
C ILE A 182 10.85 9.68 9.28
N ASP A 183 11.52 10.49 10.10
CA ASP A 183 11.08 11.87 10.39
C ASP A 183 10.97 12.66 9.08
N GLU A 184 9.89 13.43 8.91
CA GLU A 184 9.63 14.25 7.72
C GLU A 184 10.80 15.18 7.39
N ARG A 185 11.60 15.57 8.39
CA ARG A 185 12.80 16.40 8.22
C ARG A 185 13.88 15.77 7.32
N PHE A 186 13.89 14.45 7.19
CA PHE A 186 14.84 13.72 6.35
C PHE A 186 14.28 13.38 4.96
N LEU A 187 13.03 13.76 4.66
CA LEU A 187 12.42 13.57 3.35
C LEU A 187 12.63 14.83 2.51
N VAL A 188 13.67 14.78 1.65
CA VAL A 188 14.02 15.82 0.67
C VAL A 188 13.02 15.82 -0.49
#